data_AF-A0A1Z4LZI6-F1
#
_entry.id   AF-A0A1Z4LZI6-F1
#
_cell.length_a   1.000
_cell.length_b   1.000
_cell.length_c   1.000
_cell.angle_alpha   90.00
_cell.angle_beta   90.00
_cell.angle_gamma   90.00
#
_symmetry.space_group_name_H-M   'P 1'
#
loop_
_entity.id
_entity.type
_entity.pdbx_description
1 polymer ?
#
loop_
_entity_poly.entity_id
_entity_poly.type
_entity_poly.pdbx_seq_one_letter_code
_entity_poly.pdbx_strand_id
1 'polypeptide(L)' 'MIQIKNEQQILQKGLQVLLSNMEPSEVARFWAACNLGSGDYLKLKDELFNKESVDSLYSKVLEFQKSKDKKQ' A
#
# COMPACT_ATOMS: atom_id res chain seq x y z
N MET A 1 25.81 26.20 -9.41
CA MET A 1 24.38 25.92 -9.65
C MET A 1 23.96 24.80 -8.72
N ILE A 2 23.00 25.04 -7.83
CA ILE A 2 22.50 24.02 -6.91
C ILE A 2 21.56 23.11 -7.70
N GLN A 3 21.92 21.83 -7.83
CA GLN A 3 21.05 20.82 -8.44
C GLN A 3 19.94 20.50 -7.44
N ILE A 4 18.80 21.19 -7.58
CA ILE A 4 17.61 20.90 -6.78
C ILE A 4 17.10 19.53 -7.25
N LYS A 5 17.31 18.51 -6.41
CA LYS A 5 16.69 17.20 -6.63
C LYS A 5 15.19 17.37 -6.57
N ASN A 6 14.48 16.79 -7.55
CA ASN A 6 13.04 16.87 -7.53
C ASN A 6 12.49 16.11 -6.32
N GLU A 7 11.26 16.44 -5.92
CA GLU A 7 10.62 15.86 -4.73
C GLU A 7 10.52 14.33 -4.82
N GLN A 8 10.31 13.78 -6.02
CA GLN A 8 10.28 12.34 -6.27
C GLN A 8 11.62 11.65 -5.96
N GLN A 9 12.76 12.25 -6.34
CA GLN A 9 14.09 11.71 -6.05
C GLN A 9 14.38 11.72 -4.55
N ILE A 10 13.86 12.72 -3.83
CA ILE A 10 13.99 12.81 -2.37
C ILE A 10 13.14 11.71 -1.72
N LEU A 11 11.91 11.52 -2.16
CA LEU A 11 11.01 10.46 -1.68
C LEU A 11 11.58 9.06 -1.94
N GLN A 12 12.09 8.82 -3.15
CA GLN A 12 12.69 7.53 -3.51
C GLN A 12 13.91 7.23 -2.63
N LYS A 13 14.76 8.23 -2.39
CA LYS A 13 15.91 8.09 -1.50
C LYS A 13 15.48 7.82 -0.05
N GLY A 14 14.43 8.50 0.43
CA GLY A 14 13.85 8.25 1.75
C GLY A 14 13.33 6.83 1.90
N LEU A 15 12.54 6.36 0.93
CA LEU A 15 12.04 4.98 0.92
C LEU A 15 13.17 3.94 0.88
N GLN A 16 14.23 4.20 0.10
CA GLN A 16 15.38 3.30 0.03
C GLN A 16 16.13 3.19 1.36
N VAL A 17 16.27 4.31 2.09
CA VAL A 17 16.85 4.29 3.44
C VAL A 17 16.00 3.46 4.40
N LEU A 18 14.68 3.64 4.38
CA LEU A 18 13.76 2.88 5.24
C LEU A 18 13.85 1.38 4.94
N LEU A 19 13.78 0.97 3.68
CA LEU A 19 13.90 -0.43 3.26
C LEU A 19 15.27 -1.05 3.54
N SER A 20 16.32 -0.24 3.69
CA SER A 20 17.65 -0.73 4.04
C SER A 20 17.84 -0.96 5.55
N ASN A 21 16.93 -0.44 6.38
CA ASN A 21 17.07 -0.44 7.84
C ASN A 21 15.89 -1.09 8.58
N MET A 22 14.81 -1.43 7.88
CA MET A 22 13.58 -1.97 8.45
C MET A 22 13.04 -3.09 7.58
N GLU A 23 12.28 -4.00 8.18
CA GLU A 23 11.56 -5.01 7.42
C GLU A 23 10.49 -4.35 6.53
N PRO A 24 10.18 -4.89 5.34
CA PRO A 24 9.17 -4.31 4.45
C PRO A 24 7.80 -4.09 5.11
N SER A 25 7.43 -4.97 6.05
CA SER A 25 6.19 -4.86 6.83
C SER A 25 6.17 -3.70 7.83
N GLU A 26 7.33 -3.28 8.30
CA GLU A 26 7.51 -2.14 9.21
C GLU A 26 7.53 -0.83 8.42
N VAL A 27 8.21 -0.81 7.28
CA VAL A 27 8.21 0.33 6.35
C VAL A 27 6.79 0.65 5.89
N ALA A 28 5.99 -0.36 5.52
CA ALA A 28 4.60 -0.17 5.10
C ALA A 28 3.74 0.44 6.23
N ARG A 29 3.89 -0.03 7.47
CA ARG A 29 3.19 0.50 8.64
C ARG A 29 3.60 1.94 8.94
N PHE A 30 4.91 2.23 8.89
CA PHE A 30 5.44 3.58 9.07
C PHE A 30 4.92 4.54 8.01
N TRP A 31 4.95 4.15 6.73
CA TRP A 31 4.46 4.97 5.63
C TRP A 31 2.99 5.34 5.79
N ALA A 32 2.16 4.38 6.20
CA ALA A 32 0.75 4.59 6.46
C ALA A 32 0.52 5.50 7.68
N ALA A 33 1.27 5.30 8.77
CA ALA A 33 1.18 6.15 9.96
C ALA A 33 1.59 7.61 9.71
N CYS A 34 2.53 7.84 8.78
CA CYS A 34 2.96 9.18 8.39
C CYS A 34 1.98 9.89 7.44
N ASN A 35 0.86 9.26 7.04
CA ASN A 35 -0.08 9.79 6.05
C ASN A 35 0.63 10.28 4.77
N LEU A 36 1.70 9.61 4.33
CA LEU A 36 2.46 9.97 3.12
C LEU A 36 1.72 9.58 1.81
N GLY A 37 0.39 9.65 1.84
CA GLY A 37 -0.53 9.42 0.75
C GLY A 37 -1.80 10.25 0.98
N SER A 38 -2.56 10.52 -0.08
CA SER A 38 -3.77 11.37 -0.03
C SER A 38 -4.96 10.77 0.74
N GLY A 39 -4.77 9.65 1.45
CA GLY A 39 -5.82 9.00 2.23
C GLY A 39 -5.24 8.14 3.35
N ASP A 40 -6.00 8.05 4.44
CA ASP A 40 -5.72 7.16 5.57
C ASP A 40 -6.06 5.72 5.16
N TYR A 41 -5.10 5.04 4.52
CA TYR A 41 -5.27 3.66 4.05
C TYR A 41 -5.63 2.69 5.19
N LEU A 42 -5.12 2.93 6.41
CA LEU A 42 -5.43 2.07 7.55
C LEU A 42 -6.91 2.21 7.94
N LYS A 43 -7.41 3.44 8.02
CA LYS A 43 -8.82 3.72 8.25
C LYS A 43 -9.70 3.16 7.13
N LEU A 44 -9.33 3.38 5.86
CA LEU A 44 -10.10 2.87 4.72
C LEU A 44 -10.11 1.33 4.69
N LYS A 45 -8.98 0.68 4.98
CA LYS A 45 -8.89 -0.78 5.09
C LYS A 45 -9.84 -1.29 6.18
N ASP A 46 -9.90 -0.62 7.32
CA ASP A 46 -10.80 -1.00 8.41
C ASP A 46 -12.28 -0.76 8.04
N GLU A 47 -12.61 0.35 7.39
CA GLU A 47 -13.98 0.60 6.90
C GLU A 47 -14.45 -0.48 5.92
N LEU A 48 -13.57 -0.93 5.02
CA LEU A 48 -13.92 -1.88 3.97
C LEU A 48 -13.87 -3.35 4.41
N PHE A 49 -12.96 -3.71 5.33
CA PHE A 49 -12.60 -5.11 5.55
C PHE A 49 -12.60 -5.56 7.02
N ASN A 50 -12.94 -4.71 7.99
CA ASN A 50 -12.91 -5.09 9.42
C ASN A 50 -13.87 -6.24 9.79
N LYS A 51 -14.89 -6.52 8.96
CA LYS A 51 -15.80 -7.67 9.14
C LYS A 51 -15.45 -8.87 8.27
N GLU A 52 -14.37 -8.79 7.51
CA GLU A 52 -13.97 -9.81 6.55
C GLU A 52 -12.82 -10.64 7.14
N SER A 53 -12.92 -11.97 7.01
CA SER A 53 -11.80 -12.86 7.25
C SER A 53 -10.94 -12.99 5.99
N VAL A 54 -9.70 -13.47 6.17
CA VAL A 54 -8.80 -13.78 5.05
C VAL A 54 -9.46 -14.77 4.07
N ASP A 55 -10.15 -15.79 4.57
CA ASP A 55 -10.86 -16.77 3.74
C ASP A 55 -12.01 -16.17 2.92
N SER A 56 -12.74 -15.21 3.50
CA SER A 56 -13.81 -14.48 2.81
C SER A 56 -13.24 -13.60 1.69
N LEU A 57 -12.17 -12.85 1.98
CA LEU A 57 -11.49 -12.02 0.99
C LEU A 57 -10.93 -12.86 -0.15
N TYR A 58 -10.31 -13.99 0.17
CA TYR A 58 -9.76 -14.91 -0.83
C TYR A 58 -10.85 -15.44 -1.76
N SER A 59 -11.98 -15.89 -1.20
CA SER A 59 -13.13 -16.35 -1.98
C SER A 59 -13.67 -15.27 -2.93
N LYS A 60 -13.82 -14.03 -2.44
CA LYS A 60 -14.28 -12.88 -3.24
C LYS A 60 -13.32 -12.53 -4.37
N VAL A 61 -12.01 -12.61 -4.12
CA VAL A 61 -10.99 -12.38 -5.15
C VAL A 61 -11.06 -13.45 -6.24
N LEU A 62 -11.24 -14.73 -5.88
CA LEU A 62 -11.40 -15.80 -6.87
C LEU A 62 -12.67 -15.63 -7.71
N GLU A 63 -13.79 -15.25 -7.10
CA GLU A 63 -15.04 -14.98 -7.84
C GLU A 63 -14.87 -13.81 -8.82
N PHE A 64 -14.23 -12.73 -8.38
CA PHE A 64 -13.93 -11.59 -9.23
C PHE A 64 -13.06 -11.96 -10.42
N GLN A 65 -11.99 -12.74 -10.21
CA GLN A 65 -11.11 -13.22 -11.27
C GLN A 65 -11.87 -14.07 -12.29
N LYS A 66 -12.64 -15.06 -11.83
CA LYS A 66 -13.50 -15.88 -12.70
C LYS A 66 -14.53 -15.07 -13.48
N SER A 67 -15.03 -13.97 -12.90
CA SER A 67 -15.98 -13.07 -13.58
C SER A 67 -15.33 -12.28 -14.72
N LYS A 68 -14.02 -12.01 -14.63
CA LYS A 68 -13.26 -11.33 -15.68
C LYS A 68 -12.92 -12.27 -16.82
N ASP A 69 -12.61 -13.52 -16.52
CA ASP A 69 -12.33 -14.54 -17.54
C ASP A 69 -13.57 -14.91 -18.37
N LYS A 70 -14.79 -14.76 -17.81
CA LYS A 70 -16.05 -15.00 -18.52
C LYS A 70 -16.52 -13.84 -19.42
N LYS A 71 -15.85 -12.68 -19.40
CA LYS A 71 -16.17 -11.52 -20.22
C LYS A 71 -15.23 -11.35 -21.43
N GLN A 72 -14.45 -12.38 -21.75
CA GLN A 72 -13.53 -12.40 -22.89
C GLN A 72 -13.99 -13.39 -23.95
#